data_AF-A0A1H6QN84-F1
#
_entry.id   AF-A0A1H6QN84-F1
#
_cell.length_a   1.000
_cell.length_b   1.000
_cell.length_c   1.000
_cell.angle_alpha   90.00
_cell.angle_beta   90.00
_cell.angle_gamma   90.00
#
_symmetry.space_group_name_H-M   'P 1'
#
loop_
_entity.id
_entity.type
_entity.pdbx_description
1 polymer ?
#
loop_
_entity_poly.entity_id
_entity_poly.type
_entity_poly.pdbx_seq_one_letter_code
_entity_poly.pdbx_strand_id
1 'polypeptide(L)'
;MIRKEGKARWVYTCDLCNVRLTRPDQFRAIEAMQRHQRSQEHGFKVIGAALEPFVEAMSNIATAAASMAETVHAVFAPPPNLPHDPTLLRDRRKWGGR
;
A
#
# COMPACT_ATOMS: atom_id res chain seq x y z
N MET A 1 27.37 1.59 1.05
CA MET A 1 28.53 2.50 1.15
C MET A 1 29.70 1.78 1.79
N ILE A 2 30.94 2.03 1.35
CA ILE A 2 32.16 1.53 2.01
C ILE A 2 32.91 2.73 2.55
N ARG A 3 33.30 2.70 3.82
CA ARG A 3 34.06 3.77 4.48
C ARG A 3 35.17 3.21 5.37
N LYS A 4 36.26 3.96 5.51
CA LYS A 4 37.31 3.63 6.48
C LYS A 4 36.93 4.19 7.85
N GLU A 5 36.90 3.33 8.88
CA GLU A 5 36.68 3.73 10.27
C GLU A 5 37.97 3.51 11.07
N GLY A 6 38.57 4.60 11.55
CA GLY A 6 39.83 4.55 12.29
C GLY A 6 41.05 4.17 11.44
N LYS A 7 42.12 3.68 12.06
CA LYS A 7 43.41 3.44 11.38
C LYS A 7 43.41 2.21 10.46
N ALA A 8 42.67 1.15 10.80
CA ALA A 8 42.82 -0.17 10.16
C ALA A 8 41.51 -0.96 9.97
N ARG A 9 40.35 -0.29 9.87
CA ARG A 9 39.07 -0.97 9.63
C ARG A 9 38.32 -0.34 8.48
N TRP A 10 37.76 -1.18 7.63
CA TRP A 10 36.87 -0.81 6.54
C TRP A 10 35.48 -1.34 6.82
N VAL A 11 34.48 -0.48 6.69
CA VAL A 11 33.10 -0.78 7.03
C VAL A 11 32.26 -0.64 5.79
N TYR A 12 31.58 -1.74 5.46
CA TYR A 12 30.53 -1.77 4.47
C TYR A 12 29.18 -1.62 5.17
N THR A 13 28.35 -0.69 4.69
CA THR A 13 26.95 -0.53 5.11
C THR A 13 26.01 -0.63 3.92
N CYS A 14 24.85 -1.26 4.11
CA CYS A 14 23.73 -1.23 3.19
C CYS A 14 22.46 -0.83 3.94
N ASP A 15 21.94 0.36 3.63
CA ASP A 15 20.79 0.92 4.33
C ASP A 15 19.50 0.18 3.97
N LEU A 16 19.33 -0.18 2.69
CA LEU A 16 18.20 -1.00 2.22
C LEU A 16 18.06 -2.31 3.01
N CYS A 17 19.19 -2.91 3.39
CA CYS A 17 19.21 -4.20 4.06
C CYS A 17 19.50 -4.11 5.56
N ASN A 18 19.78 -2.93 6.11
CA ASN A 18 20.31 -2.72 7.46
C ASN A 18 21.54 -3.60 7.79
N VAL A 19 22.39 -3.84 6.79
CA VAL A 19 23.61 -4.66 6.95
C VAL A 19 24.79 -3.75 7.25
N ARG A 20 25.57 -4.10 8.29
CA ARG A 20 26.86 -3.48 8.60
C ARG A 20 27.92 -4.56 8.78
N LEU A 21 28.97 -4.51 7.95
CA LEU A 21 30.08 -5.46 7.98
C LEU A 21 31.41 -4.74 8.12
N THR A 22 32.23 -5.19 9.07
CA THR A 22 33.58 -4.65 9.31
C THR A 22 34.65 -5.61 8.79
N ARG A 23 35.63 -5.11 8.04
CA ARG A 23 36.73 -5.86 7.45
C ARG A 23 38.08 -5.19 7.72
N PRO A 24 39.18 -5.95 7.75
CA PRO A 24 40.51 -5.41 8.06
C PRO A 24 41.09 -4.57 6.90
N ASP A 25 40.68 -4.84 5.66
CA ASP A 25 41.17 -4.18 4.46
C ASP A 25 40.04 -3.80 3.49
N GLN A 26 40.36 -2.91 2.56
CA GLN A 26 39.39 -2.36 1.60
C GLN A 26 38.87 -3.43 0.64
N PHE A 27 39.73 -4.34 0.19
CA PHE A 27 39.37 -5.38 -0.78
C PHE A 27 38.35 -6.35 -0.19
N ARG A 28 38.57 -6.81 1.04
CA ARG A 28 37.60 -7.66 1.75
C ARG A 28 36.28 -6.94 2.03
N ALA A 29 36.29 -5.63 2.24
CA ALA A 29 35.05 -4.85 2.35
C ALA A 29 34.30 -4.79 1.01
N ILE A 30 35.01 -4.65 -0.11
CA ILE A 30 34.45 -4.69 -1.46
C ILE A 30 33.88 -6.08 -1.78
N GLU A 31 34.60 -7.16 -1.46
CA GLU A 31 34.11 -8.52 -1.64
C GLU A 31 32.86 -8.80 -0.81
N ALA A 32 32.80 -8.29 0.42
CA ALA A 32 31.64 -8.41 1.28
C ALA A 32 30.43 -7.67 0.69
N MET A 33 30.65 -6.47 0.14
CA MET A 33 29.63 -5.73 -0.60
C MET A 33 29.14 -6.53 -1.82
N GLN A 34 30.04 -7.05 -2.65
CA GLN A 34 29.66 -7.79 -3.85
C GLN A 34 28.89 -9.07 -3.53
N ARG A 35 29.30 -9.81 -2.49
CA ARG A 35 28.56 -10.99 -2.02
C ARG A 35 27.17 -10.62 -1.51
N HIS A 36 27.06 -9.53 -0.75
CA HIS A 36 25.77 -9.05 -0.27
C HIS A 36 24.88 -8.60 -1.44
N GLN A 37 25.40 -7.83 -2.39
CA GLN A 37 24.63 -7.36 -3.55
C GLN A 37 24.14 -8.50 -4.45
N ARG A 38 24.91 -9.59 -4.55
CA ARG A 38 24.52 -10.80 -5.29
C ARG A 38 23.54 -11.70 -4.52
N SER A 39 23.30 -11.43 -3.24
CA SER A 39 22.30 -12.18 -2.48
C SER A 39 20.89 -11.89 -3.02
N GLN A 40 20.07 -12.93 -3.12
CA GLN A 40 18.69 -12.78 -3.59
C GLN A 40 17.88 -11.84 -2.68
N GLU A 41 18.14 -11.86 -1.37
CA GLU A 41 17.51 -10.95 -0.40
C GLU A 41 17.73 -9.48 -0.74
N HIS A 42 18.94 -9.11 -1.15
CA HIS A 42 19.23 -7.74 -1.60
C HIS A 42 18.45 -7.41 -2.87
N GLY A 43 18.41 -8.34 -3.84
CA GLY A 43 17.63 -8.19 -5.07
C GLY A 43 16.13 -7.98 -4.81
N PHE A 44 15.52 -8.79 -3.94
CA PHE A 44 14.11 -8.64 -3.58
C PHE A 44 13.81 -7.31 -2.90
N LYS A 45 14.68 -6.84 -2.00
CA LYS A 45 14.50 -5.52 -1.36
C LYS A 45 14.64 -4.37 -2.34
N VAL A 46 15.55 -4.47 -3.32
CA VAL A 46 15.67 -3.46 -4.39
C VAL A 46 14.42 -3.43 -5.25
N ILE A 47 13.89 -4.60 -5.64
CA ILE A 47 12.64 -4.68 -6.42
C ILE A 47 11.45 -4.14 -5.61
N GLY A 48 11.36 -4.50 -4.33
CA GLY A 48 10.32 -3.99 -3.43
C GLY A 48 10.35 -2.47 -3.33
N ALA A 49 11.51 -1.88 -3.08
CA ALA A 49 11.68 -0.43 -3.01
C ALA A 49 11.37 0.28 -4.34
N ALA A 50 11.62 -0.37 -5.48
CA ALA A 50 11.28 0.17 -6.79
C ALA A 50 9.77 0.10 -7.10
N LEU A 51 9.07 -0.90 -6.56
CA LEU A 51 7.62 -1.09 -6.75
C LEU A 51 6.76 -0.31 -5.75
N GLU A 52 7.32 0.06 -4.60
CA GLU A 52 6.66 0.86 -3.55
C GLU A 52 5.93 2.11 -4.09
N PRO A 53 6.53 2.98 -4.94
CA PRO A 53 5.82 4.14 -5.48
C PRO A 53 4.66 3.77 -6.40
N PHE A 54 4.74 2.63 -7.10
CA PHE A 54 3.66 2.16 -7.96
C PHE A 54 2.48 1.65 -7.12
N VAL A 55 2.75 0.90 -6.06
CA VAL A 55 1.72 0.43 -5.12
C VAL A 55 1.03 1.61 -4.45
N GLU A 56 1.79 2.63 -4.03
CA GLU A 56 1.26 3.85 -3.42
C GLU A 56 0.42 4.67 -4.41
N ALA A 57 0.84 4.79 -5.67
CA ALA A 57 0.04 5.45 -6.70
C ALA A 57 -1.30 4.72 -6.93
N MET A 58 -1.27 3.39 -7.00
CA MET A 58 -2.48 2.58 -7.21
C MET A 58 -3.43 2.62 -6.01
N SER A 59 -2.92 2.64 -4.77
CA SER A 59 -3.76 2.77 -3.58
C SER A 59 -4.43 4.15 -3.51
N ASN A 60 -3.72 5.21 -3.90
CA ASN A 60 -4.28 6.56 -3.99
C ASN A 60 -5.38 6.67 -5.07
N ILE A 61 -5.20 6.02 -6.22
CA ILE A 61 -6.23 5.96 -7.26
C ILE A 61 -7.46 5.17 -6.76
N ALA A 62 -7.25 4.04 -6.09
CA ALA A 62 -8.33 3.20 -5.59
C ALA A 62 -9.16 3.92 -4.52
N THR A 63 -8.51 4.65 -3.61
CA THR A 63 -9.20 5.46 -2.58
C THR A 63 -9.97 6.62 -3.20
N ALA A 64 -9.39 7.30 -4.20
CA ALA A 64 -10.10 8.33 -4.97
C ALA A 64 -11.35 7.75 -5.66
N ALA A 65 -11.22 6.60 -6.34
CA ALA A 65 -12.34 5.95 -7.01
C ALA A 65 -13.45 5.52 -6.01
N ALA A 66 -13.08 5.01 -4.83
CA ALA A 66 -14.02 4.66 -3.78
C ALA A 66 -14.82 5.89 -3.30
N SER A 67 -14.15 7.02 -3.05
CA SER A 67 -14.83 8.26 -2.64
C SER A 67 -15.79 8.81 -3.71
N MET A 68 -15.45 8.65 -4.99
CA MET A 68 -16.34 9.00 -6.09
C MET A 68 -17.54 8.05 -6.16
N ALA A 69 -17.35 6.77 -5.90
CA ALA A 69 -18.44 5.80 -5.86
C ALA A 69 -19.41 6.08 -4.71
N GLU A 70 -18.91 6.44 -3.52
CA GLU A 70 -19.74 6.82 -2.37
C GLU A 70 -20.59 8.06 -2.64
N THR A 71 -20.01 9.09 -3.27
CA THR A 71 -20.75 10.32 -3.62
C THR A 71 -21.82 10.05 -4.68
N VAL A 72 -21.51 9.26 -5.70
CA VAL A 72 -22.50 8.83 -6.71
C VAL A 72 -23.60 7.99 -6.05
N HIS A 73 -23.26 7.03 -5.20
CA HIS A 73 -24.24 6.23 -4.49
C HIS A 73 -25.13 7.09 -3.59
N ALA A 74 -24.59 8.11 -2.91
CA ALA A 74 -25.39 9.03 -2.10
C ALA A 74 -26.39 9.84 -2.93
N VAL A 75 -26.01 10.26 -4.15
CA VAL A 75 -26.88 11.03 -5.05
C VAL A 75 -27.96 10.15 -5.69
N PHE A 76 -27.63 8.90 -6.05
CA PHE A 76 -28.55 7.97 -6.72
C PHE A 76 -29.19 6.95 -5.78
N ALA A 77 -28.96 7.05 -4.47
CA ALA A 77 -29.59 6.16 -3.50
C ALA A 77 -31.11 6.29 -3.63
N PRO A 78 -31.84 5.16 -3.76
CA PRO A 78 -33.28 5.21 -3.73
C PRO A 78 -33.72 5.86 -2.41
N PRO A 79 -34.75 6.72 -2.43
CA PRO A 79 -35.20 7.39 -1.21
C PRO A 79 -35.47 6.33 -0.14
N PRO A 80 -35.02 6.55 1.12
CA PRO A 80 -35.26 5.60 2.19
C PRO A 80 -36.76 5.35 2.26
N ASN A 81 -37.15 4.07 2.25
CA ASN A 81 -38.54 3.62 2.20
C ASN A 81 -39.41 4.57 3.03
N LEU A 82 -40.27 5.33 2.35
CA LEU A 82 -41.29 6.13 3.01
C LEU A 82 -41.96 5.24 4.05
N PRO A 83 -42.14 5.71 5.30
CA PRO A 83 -42.84 4.92 6.31
C PRO A 83 -44.15 4.46 5.68
N HIS A 84 -44.31 3.14 5.60
CA HIS A 84 -45.45 2.52 4.95
C HIS A 84 -46.65 2.88 5.80
N ASP A 85 -47.32 3.99 5.48
CA ASP A 85 -48.46 4.47 6.22
C ASP A 85 -49.57 3.42 6.05
N PRO A 86 -49.90 2.64 7.10
CA PRO A 86 -50.89 1.58 7.00
C PRO A 86 -52.29 2.14 6.75
N THR A 87 -52.50 3.46 6.91
CA THR A 87 -53.79 4.12 6.63
C THR A 87 -54.01 4.42 5.14
N LEU A 88 -52.97 4.34 4.30
CA LEU A 88 -53.07 4.43 2.83
C LEU A 88 -53.44 3.11 2.15
N LEU A 89 -53.71 2.04 2.92
CA LEU A 89 -54.36 0.85 2.39
C LEU A 89 -55.69 1.28 1.77
N ARG A 90 -55.71 1.31 0.43
CA ARG A 90 -56.84 1.73 -0.40
C ARG A 90 -58.14 1.28 0.25
N ASP A 91 -58.92 2.25 0.72
CA ASP A 91 -60.23 2.01 1.30
C ASP A 91 -61.04 1.13 0.35
N ARG A 92 -61.22 -0.14 0.73
CA ARG A 92 -61.90 -1.16 -0.08
C ARG A 92 -63.32 -0.74 -0.42
N ARG A 93 -63.92 0.17 0.36
CA ARG A 93 -65.26 0.71 0.10
C ARG A 93 -65.33 1.60 -1.13
N LYS A 94 -64.24 2.29 -1.49
CA LYS A 94 -64.25 3.22 -2.64
C LYS A 94 -64.17 2.52 -4.00
N TRP A 95 -63.73 1.26 -4.02
CA TRP A 95 -63.50 0.46 -5.24
C TRP A 95 -64.42 -0.77 -5.37
N GLY A 96 -65.55 -0.79 -4.66
CA GLY A 96 -66.60 -1.80 -4.89
C GLY A 96 -66.31 -3.19 -4.35
N GLY A 97 -65.53 -3.33 -3.27
CA GLY A 97 -65.44 -4.58 -2.53
C GLY A 97 -66.66 -4.78 -1.63
N ARG A 98 -67.31 -5.94 -1.70
CA ARG A 98 -68.42 -6.35 -0.82
C ARG A 98 -68.05 -6.27 0.66
#